data_AF-W1YGL7-F1
#
_entry.id   AF-W1YGL7-F1
#
_cell.length_a   1.000
_cell.length_b   1.000
_cell.length_c   1.000
_cell.angle_alpha   90.00
_cell.angle_beta   90.00
_cell.angle_gamma   90.00
#
_symmetry.space_group_name_H-M   'P 1'
#
loop_
_entity.id
_entity.type
_entity.pdbx_description
1 polymer ?
#
loop_
_entity_poly.entity_id
_entity_poly.type
_entity_poly.pdbx_seq_one_letter_code
_entity_poly.pdbx_strand_id
1 'polypeptide(L)'
;FDFVEMSVDETDERLSRLDWSTAQRTSLVAAMIETGVGIPSMCLSAHRRFPFGSRDDAVRQRAREIMSKAIRLARDLGIRTIQLAGYDVYYEDHDEGTRQRFAEGLA
;
A
#
# COMPACT_ATOMS: atom_id res chain seq x y z
N PHE A 1 -16.13 17.44 -3.62
CA PHE A 1 -14.91 16.95 -2.98
C PHE A 1 -13.73 17.39 -3.81
N ASP A 2 -12.65 17.84 -3.17
CA ASP A 2 -11.46 18.36 -3.88
C ASP A 2 -10.51 17.23 -4.34
N PHE A 3 -10.61 16.06 -3.71
CA PHE A 3 -9.83 14.88 -4.04
C PHE A 3 -10.51 13.59 -3.54
N VAL A 4 -9.95 12.45 -3.93
CA VAL A 4 -10.28 11.12 -3.40
C VAL A 4 -9.01 10.44 -2.89
N GLU A 5 -9.09 9.68 -1.81
CA GLU A 5 -7.99 8.82 -1.34
C GLU A 5 -8.12 7.41 -1.92
N MET A 6 -7.02 6.87 -2.48
CA MET A 6 -7.01 5.51 -2.99
C MET A 6 -6.85 4.50 -1.86
N SER A 7 -7.74 3.51 -1.79
CA SER A 7 -7.55 2.33 -0.92
C SER A 7 -6.77 1.22 -1.63
N VAL A 8 -5.73 0.70 -0.98
CA VAL A 8 -5.12 -0.59 -1.28
C VAL A 8 -5.21 -1.42 0.00
N ASP A 9 -6.34 -2.11 0.16
CA ASP A 9 -6.68 -2.87 1.37
C ASP A 9 -6.34 -4.36 1.24
N GLU A 10 -6.86 -5.17 2.16
CA GLU A 10 -6.58 -6.60 2.28
C GLU A 10 -7.22 -7.46 1.16
N THR A 11 -8.16 -6.89 0.40
CA THR A 11 -8.89 -7.61 -0.65
C THR A 11 -8.01 -7.80 -1.90
N ASP A 12 -8.09 -8.97 -2.50
CA ASP A 12 -7.31 -9.28 -3.72
C ASP A 12 -7.68 -8.33 -4.88
N GLU A 13 -8.95 -7.88 -4.93
CA GLU A 13 -9.42 -6.89 -5.89
C GLU A 13 -8.64 -5.57 -5.79
N ARG A 14 -8.51 -4.99 -4.59
CA ARG A 14 -7.80 -3.71 -4.43
C ARG A 14 -6.28 -3.89 -4.44
N LEU A 15 -5.76 -5.03 -3.97
CA LEU A 15 -4.35 -5.38 -4.11
C LEU A 15 -3.92 -5.47 -5.58
N SER A 16 -4.80 -5.93 -6.46
CA SER A 16 -4.50 -6.05 -7.90
C SER A 16 -4.13 -4.72 -8.58
N ARG A 17 -4.48 -3.58 -7.96
CA ARG A 17 -4.09 -2.24 -8.43
C ARG A 17 -2.58 -2.06 -8.48
N LEU A 18 -1.84 -2.72 -7.59
CA LEU A 18 -0.38 -2.72 -7.55
C LEU A 18 0.26 -3.33 -8.81
N ASP A 19 -0.51 -4.18 -9.50
CA ASP A 19 -0.13 -4.90 -10.71
C ASP A 19 -0.77 -4.31 -11.98
N TRP A 20 -1.40 -3.14 -11.88
CA TRP A 20 -1.93 -2.45 -13.05
C TRP A 20 -0.86 -2.20 -14.11
N SER A 21 -1.25 -2.48 -15.35
CA SER A 21 -0.49 -2.14 -16.55
C SER A 21 -0.33 -0.63 -16.72
N THR A 22 0.65 -0.22 -17.53
CA THR A 22 0.83 1.18 -17.92
C THR A 22 -0.45 1.78 -18.49
N ALA A 23 -1.19 1.04 -19.32
CA ALA A 23 -2.44 1.52 -19.92
C ALA A 23 -3.51 1.85 -18.86
N GLN A 24 -3.66 1.01 -17.83
CA GLN A 24 -4.60 1.27 -16.73
C GLN A 24 -4.18 2.49 -15.90
N ARG A 25 -2.88 2.63 -15.61
CA ARG A 25 -2.35 3.79 -14.87
C ARG A 25 -2.57 5.08 -15.65
N THR A 26 -2.25 5.09 -16.95
CA THR A 26 -2.44 6.25 -17.84
C THR A 26 -3.92 6.62 -17.96
N SER A 27 -4.81 5.64 -18.04
CA SER A 27 -6.26 5.89 -18.09
C SER A 27 -6.76 6.60 -16.82
N LEU A 28 -6.28 6.20 -15.64
CA LEU A 28 -6.62 6.88 -14.40
C LEU A 28 -6.06 8.32 -14.35
N VAL A 29 -4.83 8.53 -14.81
CA VAL A 29 -4.23 9.87 -14.90
C VAL A 29 -5.04 10.77 -15.83
N ALA A 30 -5.45 10.27 -16.99
CA ALA A 30 -6.31 11.02 -17.91
C ALA A 30 -7.64 11.41 -17.26
N ALA A 31 -8.28 10.48 -16.54
CA ALA A 31 -9.52 10.77 -15.81
C ALA A 31 -9.33 11.83 -14.70
N MET A 32 -8.21 11.82 -13.98
CA MET A 32 -7.91 12.87 -12.99
C MET A 32 -7.77 14.25 -13.65
N ILE A 33 -7.15 14.32 -14.83
CA ILE A 33 -7.00 15.58 -15.59
C ILE A 33 -8.36 16.06 -16.11
N GLU A 34 -9.15 15.17 -16.70
CA GLU A 34 -10.45 15.49 -17.30
C GLU A 34 -11.46 15.98 -16.25
N THR A 35 -11.50 15.31 -15.09
CA THR A 35 -12.46 15.63 -14.02
C THR A 35 -11.99 16.76 -13.10
N GLY A 36 -10.68 17.04 -13.08
CA GLY A 36 -10.07 17.92 -12.09
C GLY A 36 -10.00 17.36 -10.67
N VAL A 37 -10.39 16.09 -10.45
CA VAL A 37 -10.37 15.42 -9.15
C VAL A 37 -9.11 14.56 -9.03
N GLY A 38 -8.20 14.98 -8.16
CA GLY A 38 -6.93 14.28 -7.93
C GLY A 38 -7.01 13.14 -6.92
N ILE A 39 -5.94 12.33 -6.89
CA ILE A 39 -5.71 11.29 -5.88
C ILE A 39 -4.35 11.56 -5.22
N PRO A 40 -4.28 12.47 -4.22
CA PRO A 40 -3.03 12.86 -3.59
C PRO A 40 -2.53 11.84 -2.56
N SER A 41 -3.38 10.94 -2.08
CA SER A 41 -3.04 9.96 -1.04
C SER A 41 -3.49 8.54 -1.36
N MET A 42 -2.79 7.57 -0.77
CA MET A 42 -3.13 6.15 -0.78
C MET A 42 -3.10 5.62 0.65
N CYS A 43 -4.21 5.03 1.11
CA CYS A 43 -4.23 4.23 2.33
C CYS A 43 -3.79 2.79 2.00
N LEU A 44 -2.64 2.37 2.54
CA LEU A 44 -2.05 1.05 2.31
C LEU A 44 -2.38 0.11 3.49
N SER A 45 -3.66 -0.14 3.71
CA SER A 45 -4.14 -1.03 4.78
C SER A 45 -3.92 -2.52 4.49
N ALA A 46 -3.45 -2.88 3.30
CA ALA A 46 -2.97 -4.22 2.95
C ALA A 46 -1.94 -4.79 3.95
N HIS A 47 -1.14 -3.94 4.61
CA HIS A 47 -0.20 -4.37 5.66
C HIS A 47 -0.88 -4.88 6.93
N ARG A 48 -2.21 -4.78 7.07
CA ARG A 48 -2.95 -5.52 8.09
C ARG A 48 -2.91 -7.02 7.85
N ARG A 49 -3.11 -7.45 6.58
CA ARG A 49 -3.03 -8.85 6.15
C ARG A 49 -1.58 -9.30 5.96
N PHE A 50 -0.70 -8.40 5.52
CA PHE A 50 0.72 -8.69 5.27
C PHE A 50 1.63 -7.77 6.10
N PRO A 51 1.70 -7.92 7.43
CA PRO A 51 2.45 -6.99 8.26
C PRO A 51 3.96 -7.25 8.23
N PHE A 52 4.77 -6.20 8.38
CA PHE A 52 6.23 -6.32 8.46
C PHE A 52 6.73 -7.06 9.72
N GLY A 53 5.96 -7.03 10.81
CA GLY A 53 6.32 -7.71 12.05
C GLY A 53 5.93 -9.18 12.12
N SER A 54 5.26 -9.74 11.09
CA SER A 54 4.83 -11.15 11.07
C SER A 54 5.95 -12.11 11.45
N ARG A 55 5.64 -13.21 12.14
CA ARG A 55 6.60 -14.29 12.39
C ARG A 55 6.92 -15.08 11.13
N ASP A 56 6.00 -15.12 10.17
CA ASP A 56 6.18 -15.79 8.89
C ASP A 56 7.04 -14.94 7.94
N ASP A 57 8.15 -15.50 7.48
CA ASP A 57 9.05 -14.82 6.55
C ASP A 57 8.42 -14.57 5.17
N ALA A 58 7.56 -15.48 4.69
CA ALA A 58 6.87 -15.30 3.42
C ALA A 58 5.90 -14.11 3.48
N VAL A 59 5.24 -13.91 4.63
CA VAL A 59 4.36 -12.75 4.86
C VAL A 59 5.17 -11.44 4.86
N ARG A 60 6.33 -11.42 5.52
CA ARG A 60 7.23 -10.25 5.51
C ARG A 60 7.78 -9.95 4.11
N GLN A 61 8.16 -10.98 3.36
CA GLN A 61 8.59 -10.80 1.97
C GLN A 61 7.48 -10.19 1.12
N ARG A 62 6.24 -10.66 1.31
CA ARG A 62 5.07 -10.09 0.64
C ARG A 62 4.82 -8.63 1.06
N ALA A 63 5.01 -8.29 2.33
CA ALA A 63 4.89 -6.91 2.83
C ALA A 63 5.85 -5.95 2.10
N ARG A 64 7.10 -6.38 1.88
CA ARG A 64 8.13 -5.61 1.13
C ARG A 64 7.77 -5.46 -0.34
N GLU A 65 7.24 -6.50 -0.97
CA GLU A 65 6.76 -6.44 -2.35
C GLU A 65 5.61 -5.44 -2.50
N ILE A 66 4.63 -5.51 -1.59
CA ILE A 66 3.48 -4.59 -1.57
C ILE A 66 3.96 -3.15 -1.44
N MET A 67 4.84 -2.86 -0.48
CA MET A 67 5.39 -1.51 -0.29
C MET A 67 6.15 -1.02 -1.52
N SER A 68 7.00 -1.87 -2.10
CA SER A 68 7.77 -1.54 -3.31
C SER A 68 6.86 -1.23 -4.50
N LYS A 69 5.79 -2.01 -4.69
CA LYS A 69 4.82 -1.76 -5.77
C LYS A 69 3.96 -0.52 -5.48
N ALA A 70 3.60 -0.27 -4.22
CA ALA A 70 2.83 0.90 -3.82
C ALA A 70 3.63 2.19 -4.09
N ILE A 71 4.93 2.23 -3.78
CA ILE A 71 5.81 3.36 -4.12
C ILE A 71 5.84 3.60 -5.63
N ARG A 72 5.97 2.54 -6.44
CA ARG A 72 5.96 2.66 -7.91
C ARG A 72 4.63 3.16 -8.44
N LEU A 73 3.52 2.62 -7.94
CA LEU A 73 2.18 3.06 -8.30
C LEU A 73 1.97 4.53 -7.92
N ALA A 74 2.42 4.93 -6.73
CA ALA A 74 2.32 6.31 -6.26
C ALA A 74 3.11 7.27 -7.15
N ARG A 75 4.34 6.89 -7.54
CA ARG A 75 5.14 7.64 -8.51
C ARG A 75 4.41 7.83 -9.83
N ASP A 76 3.87 6.75 -10.39
CA ASP A 76 3.26 6.77 -11.72
C ASP A 76 1.93 7.54 -11.74
N LEU A 77 1.17 7.53 -10.64
CA LEU A 77 -0.10 8.26 -10.53
C LEU A 77 0.04 9.67 -9.95
N GLY A 78 1.22 10.06 -9.48
CA GLY A 78 1.43 11.34 -8.82
C GLY A 78 0.84 11.44 -7.40
N ILE A 79 0.62 10.30 -6.73
CA ILE A 79 0.22 10.24 -5.33
C ILE A 79 1.38 10.77 -4.47
N ARG A 80 1.06 11.67 -3.54
CA ARG A 80 2.02 12.40 -2.71
C ARG A 80 2.28 11.74 -1.36
N THR A 81 1.29 11.04 -0.83
CA THR A 81 1.35 10.42 0.49
C THR A 81 0.87 8.99 0.44
N ILE A 82 1.71 8.05 0.89
CA ILE A 82 1.27 6.69 1.21
C ILE A 82 1.09 6.64 2.72
N GLN A 83 -0.14 6.47 3.18
CA GLN A 83 -0.47 6.27 4.59
C GLN A 83 -0.22 4.80 4.94
N LEU A 84 0.74 4.58 5.85
CA LEU A 84 1.10 3.26 6.34
C LEU A 84 0.17 2.80 7.47
N ALA A 85 -0.14 1.51 7.49
CA ALA A 85 -0.79 0.89 8.63
C ALA A 85 0.25 0.65 9.74
N GLY A 86 0.04 1.25 10.92
CA GLY A 86 0.97 1.22 12.04
C GLY A 86 0.92 -0.05 12.90
N TYR A 87 0.58 -1.20 12.32
CA TYR A 87 0.51 -2.47 13.03
C TYR A 87 1.80 -3.24 12.81
N ASP A 88 2.49 -3.64 13.88
CA ASP A 88 3.58 -4.59 13.75
C ASP A 88 3.05 -5.99 13.39
N VAL A 89 1.93 -6.40 13.99
CA VAL A 89 1.05 -7.48 13.56
C VAL A 89 -0.40 -7.12 13.87
N TYR A 90 -1.38 -7.76 13.20
CA TYR A 90 -2.80 -7.54 13.49
C TYR A 90 -3.56 -8.83 13.84
N TYR A 91 -3.32 -9.92 13.10
CA TYR A 91 -3.96 -11.22 13.35
C TYR A 91 -3.08 -12.21 14.15
N GLU A 92 -1.85 -11.80 14.47
CA GLU A 92 -0.93 -12.56 15.33
C GLU A 92 -0.78 -11.86 16.68
N ASP A 93 -0.39 -12.60 17.71
CA ASP A 93 -0.04 -12.01 19.00
C ASP A 93 1.21 -11.14 18.88
N HIS A 94 1.14 -9.94 19.45
CA HIS A 94 2.23 -8.99 19.53
C HIS A 94 3.32 -9.42 20.53
N ASP A 95 4.59 -9.27 20.17
CA ASP A 95 5.74 -9.41 21.07
C ASP A 95 6.91 -8.47 20.71
N GLU A 96 8.01 -8.53 21.47
CA GLU A 96 9.20 -7.72 21.18
C GLU A 96 9.80 -8.03 19.80
N GLY A 97 9.70 -9.28 19.34
CA GLY A 97 10.17 -9.71 18.04
C GLY A 97 9.33 -9.16 16.89
N THR A 98 8.00 -9.08 17.04
CA THR A 98 7.12 -8.47 16.02
C THR A 98 7.42 -6.98 15.88
N ARG A 99 7.64 -6.28 17.01
CA ARG A 99 8.08 -4.86 17.01
C ARG A 99 9.41 -4.66 16.32
N GLN A 100 10.39 -5.51 16.62
CA GLN A 100 11.72 -5.42 16.01
C GLN A 100 11.62 -5.60 14.49
N ARG A 101 10.94 -6.65 14.02
CA ARG A 101 10.78 -6.92 12.59
C ARG A 101 9.99 -5.82 11.87
N PHE A 102 9.00 -5.22 12.53
CA PHE A 102 8.29 -4.06 12.00
C PHE A 102 9.21 -2.85 11.82
N ALA A 103 10.03 -2.53 12.82
CA ALA A 103 11.00 -1.44 12.72
C ALA A 103 12.04 -1.70 11.61
N GLU A 104 12.54 -2.92 11.49
CA GLU A 104 13.44 -3.34 10.41
C GLU A 104 12.78 -3.28 9.02
N GLY A 105 11.48 -3.56 8.93
CA GLY A 105 10.73 -3.49 7.67
C GLY A 105 10.41 -2.07 7.20
N LEU A 106 10.43 -1.09 8.12
CA LEU A 106 10.19 0.33 7.83
C LEU A 106 11.48 1.13 7.54
N ALA A 107 12.64 0.63 7.96
CA ALA A 107 13.94 1.25 7.74
C ALA A 107 14.42 1.10 6.29
#